data_AF-A0A916R3M6-F1
#
_entry.id   AF-A0A916R3M6-F1
#
_cell.length_a   1.000
_cell.length_b   1.000
_cell.length_c   1.000
_cell.angle_alpha   90.00
_cell.angle_beta   90.00
_cell.angle_gamma   90.00
#
_symmetry.space_group_name_H-M   'P 1'
#
loop_
_entity.id
_entity.type
_entity.pdbx_description
1 polymer ?
#
loop_
_entity_poly.entity_id
_entity_poly.type
_entity_poly.pdbx_seq_one_letter_code
_entity_poly.pdbx_strand_id
1 'polypeptide(L)'
;MSHFSQIKTQIRNLKSLQSALTDLGIDWKSGPTEVRGYRGQTSTAEVVVEQNNGYDLGFAWNGNEYELVADLQFWQQAWSVDRFISMVTQRYAYSTVVNETTKQGFQVTEQQKNKDGSIRLVVQRWSS
;
A
#
# COMPACT_ATOMS: atom_id res chain seq x y z
N MET A 1 -20.91 -6.25 17.68
CA MET A 1 -20.32 -5.11 16.94
C MET A 1 -19.18 -5.66 16.13
N SER A 2 -19.13 -5.35 14.83
CA SER A 2 -18.03 -5.78 13.96
C SER A 2 -16.77 -5.00 14.33
N HIS A 3 -15.64 -5.67 14.53
CA HIS A 3 -14.36 -5.02 14.87
C HIS A 3 -13.53 -4.65 13.63
N PHE A 4 -13.92 -5.17 12.46
CA PHE A 4 -13.32 -4.78 11.20
C PHE A 4 -13.50 -3.29 10.94
N SER A 5 -12.37 -2.61 10.85
CA SER A 5 -12.30 -1.23 10.44
C SER A 5 -11.94 -1.16 8.97
N GLN A 6 -12.59 -0.23 8.27
CA GLN A 6 -12.28 0.12 6.88
C GLN A 6 -11.74 1.53 6.88
N ILE A 7 -10.48 1.69 6.44
CA ILE A 7 -9.84 2.99 6.35
C ILE A 7 -9.66 3.35 4.89
N LYS A 8 -10.32 4.43 4.49
CA LYS A 8 -10.23 4.97 3.13
C LYS A 8 -8.82 5.43 2.82
N THR A 9 -8.33 5.08 1.64
CA THR A 9 -7.06 5.57 1.11
C THR A 9 -7.32 6.41 -0.14
N GLN A 10 -6.29 6.74 -0.92
CA GLN A 10 -6.46 7.32 -2.27
C GLN A 10 -5.80 6.42 -3.34
N ILE A 11 -5.62 5.14 -3.00
CA ILE A 11 -4.89 4.16 -3.81
C ILE A 11 -5.84 3.57 -4.84
N ARG A 12 -5.52 3.71 -6.13
CA ARG A 12 -6.38 3.21 -7.23
C ARG A 12 -5.68 2.25 -8.18
N ASN A 13 -4.35 2.13 -8.07
CA ASN A 13 -3.56 1.28 -8.96
C ASN A 13 -2.95 0.12 -8.17
N LEU A 14 -3.43 -1.10 -8.46
CA LEU A 14 -3.00 -2.32 -7.77
C LEU A 14 -1.49 -2.56 -7.90
N LYS A 15 -0.92 -2.39 -9.10
CA LYS A 15 0.52 -2.65 -9.33
C LYS A 15 1.39 -1.69 -8.53
N SER A 16 1.03 -0.41 -8.47
CA SER A 16 1.74 0.56 -7.64
C SER A 16 1.59 0.28 -6.15
N LEU A 17 0.44 -0.23 -5.69
CA LEU A 17 0.23 -0.66 -4.30
C LEU A 17 1.13 -1.84 -3.95
N GLN A 18 1.15 -2.87 -4.79
CA GLN A 18 2.00 -4.04 -4.65
C GLN A 18 3.49 -3.66 -4.63
N SER A 19 3.91 -2.79 -5.56
CA SER A 19 5.28 -2.26 -5.59
C SER A 19 5.62 -1.51 -4.31
N ALA A 20 4.68 -0.71 -3.80
CA ALA A 20 4.87 0.04 -2.56
C ALA A 20 5.06 -0.85 -1.34
N LEU A 21 4.30 -1.93 -1.21
CA LEU A 21 4.44 -2.89 -0.12
C LEU A 21 5.78 -3.63 -0.20
N THR A 22 6.15 -4.12 -1.39
CA THR A 22 7.45 -4.77 -1.63
C THR A 22 8.61 -3.85 -1.28
N ASP A 23 8.56 -2.58 -1.72
CA ASP A 23 9.61 -1.60 -1.44
C ASP A 23 9.74 -1.23 0.04
N LEU A 24 8.65 -1.35 0.80
CA LEU A 24 8.64 -1.16 2.25
C LEU A 24 9.09 -2.43 3.00
N GLY A 25 9.38 -3.54 2.30
CA GLY A 25 9.73 -4.82 2.89
C GLY A 25 8.57 -5.47 3.64
N ILE A 26 7.33 -5.18 3.24
CA ILE A 26 6.13 -5.78 3.82
C ILE A 26 5.81 -7.04 3.02
N ASP A 27 5.73 -8.18 3.69
CA ASP A 27 5.30 -9.43 3.07
C ASP A 27 3.81 -9.38 2.74
N TRP A 28 3.45 -9.64 1.49
CA TRP A 28 2.07 -9.59 1.02
C TRP A 28 1.77 -10.73 0.04
N LYS A 29 0.49 -11.10 -0.04
CA LYS A 29 -0.06 -12.08 -0.98
C LYS A 29 -1.03 -11.40 -1.93
N SER A 30 -0.94 -11.75 -3.20
CA SER A 30 -1.92 -11.31 -4.20
C SER A 30 -3.24 -12.04 -4.00
N GLY A 31 -4.32 -11.29 -3.99
CA GLY A 31 -5.68 -11.81 -3.94
C GLY A 31 -6.29 -12.07 -5.32
N PRO A 32 -7.61 -12.29 -5.38
CA PRO A 32 -8.55 -12.20 -4.25
C PRO A 32 -8.31 -13.28 -3.20
N THR A 33 -8.18 -12.90 -1.92
CA THR A 33 -7.98 -13.81 -0.79
C THR A 33 -8.64 -13.25 0.46
N GLU A 34 -9.00 -14.12 1.40
CA GLU A 34 -9.63 -13.73 2.66
C GLU A 34 -8.63 -13.06 3.61
N VAL A 35 -9.04 -11.91 4.16
CA VAL A 35 -8.45 -11.24 5.30
C VAL A 35 -9.16 -11.77 6.55
N ARG A 36 -8.41 -12.45 7.44
CA ARG A 36 -8.98 -13.05 8.66
C ARG A 36 -9.09 -12.02 9.79
N GLY A 37 -10.24 -11.93 10.45
CA GLY A 37 -10.47 -11.06 11.61
C GLY A 37 -11.10 -11.77 12.80
N TYR A 38 -11.62 -11.00 13.76
CA TYR A 38 -12.17 -11.53 15.01
C TYR A 38 -13.39 -12.46 14.79
N ARG A 39 -13.42 -13.58 15.54
CA ARG A 39 -14.53 -14.57 15.54
C ARG A 39 -14.92 -15.09 14.16
N GLY A 40 -13.94 -15.29 13.28
CA GLY A 40 -14.18 -15.84 11.94
C GLY A 40 -14.81 -14.84 10.97
N GLN A 41 -14.83 -13.55 11.31
CA GLN A 41 -15.10 -12.52 10.32
C GLN A 41 -14.01 -12.57 9.24
N THR A 42 -14.41 -12.57 7.98
CA THR A 42 -13.49 -12.47 6.84
C THR A 42 -13.91 -11.35 5.89
N SER A 43 -12.94 -10.80 5.17
CA SER A 43 -13.17 -9.84 4.09
C SER A 43 -12.31 -10.18 2.89
N THR A 44 -12.85 -10.13 1.68
CA THR A 44 -12.07 -10.38 0.47
C THR A 44 -11.23 -9.16 0.12
N ALA A 45 -9.94 -9.35 -0.13
CA ALA A 45 -9.02 -8.31 -0.55
C ALA A 45 -8.14 -8.75 -1.72
N GLU A 46 -7.76 -7.81 -2.58
CA GLU A 46 -6.82 -8.02 -3.69
C GLU A 46 -5.36 -8.07 -3.22
N VAL A 47 -5.09 -7.60 -2.00
CA VAL A 47 -3.80 -7.73 -1.33
C VAL A 47 -4.04 -8.10 0.13
N VAL A 48 -3.35 -9.13 0.61
CA VAL A 48 -3.40 -9.57 2.02
C VAL A 48 -2.00 -9.54 2.62
N VAL A 49 -1.88 -8.97 3.81
CA VAL A 49 -0.68 -8.97 4.64
C VAL A 49 -1.01 -9.78 5.89
N GLU A 50 -0.39 -10.95 5.99
CA GLU A 50 -0.61 -11.86 7.10
C GLU A 50 0.14 -11.40 8.35
N GLN A 51 -0.47 -11.63 9.50
CA GLN A 51 0.16 -11.36 10.80
C GLN A 51 0.32 -12.65 11.58
N ASN A 52 1.32 -12.71 12.45
CA ASN A 52 1.62 -13.91 13.25
C ASN A 52 0.52 -14.27 14.25
N ASN A 53 -0.35 -13.32 14.60
CA ASN A 53 -1.48 -13.52 15.49
C ASN A 53 -2.73 -14.09 14.79
N GLY A 54 -2.68 -14.35 13.48
CA GLY A 54 -3.79 -14.93 12.71
C GLY A 54 -4.91 -13.94 12.38
N TYR A 55 -4.71 -12.65 12.64
CA TYR A 55 -5.59 -11.56 12.22
C TYR A 55 -4.90 -10.83 11.09
N ASP A 56 -5.39 -10.91 9.87
CA ASP A 56 -4.73 -10.30 8.73
C ASP A 56 -5.19 -8.85 8.55
N LEU A 57 -4.46 -8.12 7.71
CA LEU A 57 -4.91 -6.88 7.12
C LEU A 57 -4.85 -7.00 5.60
N GLY A 58 -5.67 -6.24 4.89
CA GLY A 58 -5.65 -6.28 3.44
C GLY A 58 -6.14 -4.99 2.80
N PHE A 59 -5.94 -4.90 1.49
CA PHE A 59 -6.47 -3.81 0.67
C PHE A 59 -7.58 -4.35 -0.23
N ALA A 60 -8.81 -3.93 0.06
CA ALA A 60 -10.01 -4.34 -0.66
C ALA A 60 -10.51 -3.23 -1.57
N TRP A 61 -10.91 -3.57 -2.80
CA TRP A 61 -11.49 -2.62 -3.73
C TRP A 61 -12.95 -2.27 -3.36
N ASN A 62 -13.24 -1.00 -3.12
CA ASN A 62 -14.61 -0.55 -2.79
C ASN A 62 -15.44 -0.11 -4.01
N GLY A 63 -14.92 -0.26 -5.23
CA GLY A 63 -15.52 0.25 -6.47
C GLY A 63 -14.87 1.52 -7.03
N ASN A 64 -14.11 2.26 -6.21
CA ASN A 64 -13.45 3.52 -6.57
C ASN A 64 -11.98 3.58 -6.15
N GLU A 65 -11.64 3.05 -4.97
CA GLU A 65 -10.29 3.00 -4.43
C GLU A 65 -10.11 1.77 -3.53
N TYR A 66 -8.85 1.44 -3.23
CA TYR A 66 -8.51 0.41 -2.26
C TYR A 66 -8.64 0.97 -0.85
N GLU A 67 -9.33 0.25 0.02
CA GLU A 67 -9.44 0.57 1.45
C GLU A 67 -8.61 -0.42 2.25
N LEU A 68 -7.97 0.05 3.32
CA LEU A 68 -7.34 -0.83 4.29
C LEU A 68 -8.44 -1.47 5.14
N VAL A 69 -8.50 -2.79 5.12
CA VAL A 69 -9.44 -3.60 5.89
C VAL A 69 -8.65 -4.41 6.91
N ALA A 70 -8.91 -4.17 8.20
CA ALA A 70 -8.21 -4.88 9.28
C ALA A 70 -9.03 -4.83 10.58
N ASP A 71 -8.72 -5.76 11.49
CA ASP A 71 -9.12 -5.62 12.88
C ASP A 71 -8.05 -4.84 13.67
N LEU A 72 -8.34 -3.57 13.97
CA LEU A 72 -7.35 -2.67 14.58
C LEU A 72 -7.01 -3.05 16.02
N GLN A 73 -7.87 -3.82 16.72
CA GLN A 73 -7.55 -4.30 18.07
C GLN A 73 -6.44 -5.35 18.04
N PHE A 74 -6.30 -6.07 16.93
CA PHE A 74 -5.28 -7.10 16.70
C PHE A 74 -4.19 -6.63 15.74
N TRP A 75 -3.97 -5.32 15.63
CA TRP A 75 -2.90 -4.76 14.83
C TRP A 75 -1.52 -5.17 15.38
N GLN A 76 -0.74 -5.89 14.57
CA GLN A 76 0.56 -6.45 14.94
C GLN A 76 1.63 -6.16 13.87
N GLN A 77 1.64 -4.93 13.36
CA GLN A 77 2.71 -4.44 12.48
C GLN A 77 3.75 -3.66 13.28
N ALA A 78 4.94 -3.48 12.68
CA ALA A 78 6.03 -2.72 13.28
C ALA A 78 5.71 -1.23 13.52
N TRP A 79 4.70 -0.69 12.84
CA TRP A 79 4.30 0.72 12.91
C TRP A 79 2.84 0.86 13.34
N SER A 80 2.46 2.03 13.87
CA SER A 80 1.05 2.35 14.07
C SER A 80 0.29 2.34 12.74
N VAL A 81 -1.03 2.15 12.81
CA VAL A 81 -1.93 2.14 11.64
C VAL A 81 -1.73 3.39 10.77
N ASP A 82 -1.75 4.58 11.37
CA ASP A 82 -1.56 5.84 10.66
C ASP A 82 -0.20 5.94 9.98
N ARG A 83 0.86 5.49 10.68
CA ARG A 83 2.21 5.50 10.13
C ARG A 83 2.35 4.51 8.98
N PHE A 84 1.75 3.33 9.10
CA PHE A 84 1.69 2.34 8.03
C PHE A 84 1.01 2.91 6.78
N ILE A 85 -0.20 3.45 6.92
CA ILE A 85 -0.96 4.05 5.81
C ILE A 85 -0.17 5.20 5.17
N SER A 86 0.45 6.07 5.99
CA SER A 86 1.27 7.18 5.51
C SER A 86 2.44 6.70 4.65
N MET A 87 3.18 5.67 5.09
CA MET A 87 4.31 5.12 4.34
C MET A 87 3.87 4.40 3.07
N VAL A 88 2.81 3.59 3.13
CA VAL A 88 2.26 2.92 1.95
C VAL A 88 1.78 3.94 0.93
N THR A 89 1.06 4.97 1.37
CA THR A 89 0.58 6.06 0.50
C THR A 89 1.74 6.81 -0.16
N GLN A 90 2.78 7.16 0.62
CA GLN A 90 3.96 7.83 0.09
C GLN A 90 4.68 6.97 -0.96
N ARG A 91 4.88 5.68 -0.67
CA ARG A 91 5.60 4.80 -1.59
C ARG A 91 4.77 4.42 -2.81
N TYR A 92 3.45 4.35 -2.66
CA TYR A 92 2.49 4.23 -3.75
C TYR A 92 2.56 5.42 -4.71
N ALA A 93 2.59 6.65 -4.16
CA ALA A 93 2.71 7.86 -4.96
C ALA A 93 4.04 7.87 -5.74
N TYR A 94 5.15 7.55 -5.08
CA TYR A 94 6.45 7.37 -5.73
C TYR A 94 6.38 6.36 -6.87
N SER A 95 5.88 5.15 -6.60
CA SER A 95 5.83 4.06 -7.57
C SER A 95 4.95 4.42 -8.77
N THR A 96 3.85 5.12 -8.53
CA THR A 96 2.95 5.60 -9.59
C THR A 96 3.64 6.63 -10.48
N VAL A 97 4.32 7.63 -9.89
CA VAL A 97 5.06 8.64 -10.66
C VAL A 97 6.18 7.99 -11.49
N VAL A 98 6.97 7.10 -10.89
CA VAL A 98 8.06 6.41 -11.61
C VAL A 98 7.50 5.58 -12.77
N ASN A 99 6.47 4.77 -12.53
CA ASN A 99 5.87 3.94 -13.56
C ASN A 99 5.26 4.76 -14.70
N GLU A 100 4.53 5.84 -14.41
CA GLU A 100 3.93 6.68 -15.45
C GLU A 100 4.98 7.51 -16.22
N THR A 101 6.02 8.00 -15.54
CA THR A 101 7.10 8.74 -16.20
C THR A 101 7.92 7.82 -17.13
N THR A 102 8.22 6.59 -16.70
CA THR A 102 8.89 5.60 -17.55
C THR A 102 8.08 5.25 -18.80
N LYS A 103 6.75 5.07 -18.68
CA LYS A 103 5.88 4.85 -19.86
C LYS A 103 5.93 6.00 -20.87
N GLN A 104 6.15 7.22 -20.40
CA GLN A 104 6.28 8.41 -21.24
C GLN A 104 7.70 8.63 -21.79
N GLY A 105 8.62 7.68 -21.56
CA GLY A 105 10.00 7.71 -22.04
C GLY A 105 10.94 8.57 -21.19
N PHE A 106 10.52 8.96 -19.98
CA PHE A 106 11.42 9.60 -19.02
C PHE A 106 12.13 8.56 -18.16
N GLN A 107 13.34 8.88 -17.72
CA GLN A 107 14.11 8.10 -16.76
C GLN A 107 14.33 8.92 -15.48
N VAL A 108 14.28 8.27 -14.33
CA VAL A 108 14.63 8.89 -13.05
C VAL A 108 16.14 9.06 -13.00
N THR A 109 16.59 10.29 -12.82
CA THR A 109 18.03 10.62 -12.75
C THR A 109 18.48 11.00 -11.34
N GLU A 110 17.55 11.43 -10.49
CA GLU A 110 17.82 11.69 -9.09
C GLU A 110 16.60 11.35 -8.23
N GLN A 111 16.86 10.71 -7.08
CA GLN A 111 15.89 10.49 -6.02
C GLN A 111 16.50 10.94 -4.69
N GLN A 112 15.85 11.90 -4.04
CA GLN A 112 16.26 12.40 -2.72
C GLN A 112 15.11 12.26 -1.72
N LYS A 113 15.41 11.66 -0.56
CA LYS A 113 14.50 11.66 0.59
C LYS A 113 14.93 12.77 1.56
N ASN A 114 14.03 13.70 1.81
CA ASN A 114 14.27 14.84 2.70
C ASN A 114 14.03 14.47 4.17
N LYS A 115 14.56 15.29 5.09
CA LYS A 115 14.43 15.07 6.55
C LYS A 115 12.99 15.15 7.04
N ASP A 116 12.15 15.91 6.36
CA ASP A 116 10.70 16.01 6.62
C ASP A 116 9.90 14.81 6.08
N GLY A 117 10.60 13.86 5.43
CA GLY A 117 10.01 12.67 4.84
C GLY A 117 9.56 12.85 3.40
N SER A 118 9.57 14.06 2.82
CA SER A 118 9.22 14.26 1.41
C SER A 118 10.23 13.58 0.47
N ILE A 119 9.76 13.19 -0.73
CA ILE A 119 10.59 12.58 -1.77
C ILE A 119 10.63 13.53 -2.96
N ARG A 120 11.84 13.95 -3.36
CA ARG A 120 12.09 14.70 -4.59
C ARG A 120 12.56 13.74 -5.68
N LEU A 121 11.95 13.85 -6.85
CA LEU A 121 12.33 13.10 -8.06
C LEU A 121 12.71 14.07 -9.16
N VAL A 122 13.85 13.82 -9.81
CA VAL A 122 14.22 14.47 -11.07
C VAL A 122 14.14 13.41 -12.16
N VAL A 123 13.39 13.73 -13.22
CA VAL A 123 13.23 12.86 -14.38
C VAL A 123 13.72 13.59 -15.62
N GLN A 124 14.37 12.86 -16.52
CA GLN A 124 14.89 13.39 -17.78
C GLN A 124 14.45 12.51 -18.95
N ARG A 125 14.32 13.12 -20.12
CA ARG A 125 14.05 12.43 -21.38
C ARG A 125 15.06 12.91 -22.41
N TRP A 126 15.75 11.98 -23.05
CA TRP A 126 16.67 12.29 -24.13
C TRP A 126 15.86 12.45 -25.43
N SER A 127 15.95 13.62 -26.05
CA SER A 127 15.55 13.82 -27.44
C SER A 127 16.77 13.56 -28.32
N SER A 128 16.68 12.54 -29.19
CA SER A 128 17.63 12.33 -30.28
C SER A 128 17.60 13.49 -31.27
#